data_AF-A0A3Q8S3H2-F1
#
_entry.id   AF-A0A3Q8S3H2-F1
#
_cell.length_a   1.000
_cell.length_b   1.000
_cell.length_c   1.000
_cell.angle_alpha   90.00
_cell.angle_beta   90.00
_cell.angle_gamma   90.00
#
_symmetry.space_group_name_H-M   'P 1'
#
loop_
_entity.id
_entity.type
_entity.pdbx_description
1 polymer ?
#
loop_
_entity_poly.entity_id
_entity_poly.type
_entity_poly.pdbx_seq_one_letter_code
_entity_poly.pdbx_strand_id
1 'polypeptide(L)'
;MVSNKSLFEEEERRRLLDVLRQSFSSLETAYILHWIPEQEEDFYKILINDSTIADVELNRLNQDVVPIINSMPLSQYKVGLSKINQIKLAVAIDLARKDLNKAK
;
A
#
# COMPACT_ATOMS: atom_id res chain seq x y z
N MET A 1 -26.19 -14.85 -3.94
CA MET A 1 -25.05 -14.67 -3.01
C MET A 1 -24.46 -13.30 -3.32
N VAL A 2 -24.91 -12.28 -2.60
CA VAL A 2 -24.61 -10.88 -2.91
C VAL A 2 -23.59 -10.42 -1.89
N SER A 3 -22.30 -10.40 -2.28
CA SER A 3 -21.27 -9.80 -1.44
C SER A 3 -21.62 -8.32 -1.27
N ASN A 4 -21.84 -7.92 -0.02
CA ASN A 4 -22.28 -6.58 0.33
C ASN A 4 -21.20 -5.56 -0.11
N LYS A 5 -21.55 -4.56 -0.93
CA LYS A 5 -20.60 -3.52 -1.38
C LYS A 5 -19.85 -2.85 -0.22
N SER A 6 -20.44 -2.85 0.98
CA SER A 6 -19.80 -2.43 2.23
C SER A 6 -18.48 -3.15 2.54
N LEU A 7 -18.29 -4.42 2.12
CA LEU A 7 -17.01 -5.14 2.27
C LEU A 7 -15.91 -4.64 1.35
N PHE A 8 -16.23 -3.87 0.31
CA PHE A 8 -15.27 -3.31 -0.65
C PHE A 8 -15.09 -1.79 -0.46
N GLU A 9 -16.08 -1.11 0.14
CA GLU A 9 -16.09 0.31 0.46
C GLU A 9 -15.86 0.58 1.95
N GLU A 10 -14.86 -0.05 2.58
CA GLU A 10 -14.47 0.37 3.93
C GLU A 10 -13.85 1.77 3.88
N GLU A 11 -14.37 2.67 4.72
CA GLU A 11 -13.85 4.03 4.94
C GLU A 11 -12.32 4.05 5.09
N GLU A 12 -11.77 3.05 5.77
CA GLU A 12 -10.34 2.85 5.98
C GLU A 12 -9.55 2.75 4.66
N ARG A 13 -10.07 2.00 3.66
CA ARG A 13 -9.43 1.89 2.35
C ARG A 13 -9.50 3.19 1.56
N ARG A 14 -10.58 3.97 1.72
CA ARG A 14 -10.69 5.30 1.09
C ARG A 14 -9.66 6.25 1.68
N ARG A 15 -9.56 6.31 3.02
CA ARG A 15 -8.57 7.13 3.71
C ARG A 15 -7.15 6.76 3.30
N LEU A 16 -6.81 5.47 3.25
CA LEU A 16 -5.49 5.03 2.79
C LEU A 16 -5.21 5.52 1.36
N LEU A 17 -6.17 5.37 0.45
CA LEU A 17 -6.02 5.83 -0.94
C LEU A 17 -5.82 7.35 -1.02
N ASP A 18 -6.57 8.13 -0.25
CA ASP A 18 -6.45 9.59 -0.22
C ASP A 18 -5.08 10.02 0.29
N VAL A 19 -4.61 9.38 1.36
CA VAL A 19 -3.28 9.62 1.93
C VAL A 19 -2.17 9.30 0.93
N LEU A 20 -2.29 8.18 0.21
CA LEU A 20 -1.34 7.82 -0.84
C LEU A 20 -1.37 8.84 -1.99
N ARG A 21 -2.53 9.28 -2.44
CA ARG A 21 -2.66 10.27 -3.53
C ARG A 21 -2.11 11.64 -3.16
N GLN A 22 -2.30 12.07 -1.91
CA GLN A 22 -1.74 13.32 -1.41
C GLN A 22 -0.22 13.28 -1.30
N SER A 23 0.33 12.11 -0.98
CA SER A 23 1.77 11.95 -0.71
C SER A 23 2.58 11.58 -1.94
N PHE A 24 1.96 10.91 -2.91
CA PHE A 24 2.60 10.47 -4.15
C PHE A 24 1.83 11.03 -5.35
N SER A 25 2.26 12.20 -5.84
CA SER A 25 1.60 12.89 -6.95
C SER A 25 1.62 12.11 -8.27
N SER A 26 2.53 11.16 -8.42
CA SER A 26 2.66 10.26 -9.58
C SER A 26 2.13 8.84 -9.30
N LEU A 27 1.17 8.70 -8.37
CA LEU A 27 0.59 7.41 -8.04
C LEU A 27 -0.31 6.90 -9.18
N GLU A 28 0.13 5.84 -9.85
CA GLU A 28 -0.65 5.14 -10.88
C GLU A 28 -1.16 3.79 -10.36
N THR A 29 -0.33 3.05 -9.62
CA THR A 29 -0.70 1.76 -9.02
C THR A 29 -0.20 1.65 -7.58
N ALA A 30 -0.93 0.92 -6.73
CA ALA A 30 -0.53 0.62 -5.36
C ALA A 30 -0.89 -0.82 -4.97
N TYR A 31 0.05 -1.56 -4.39
CA TYR A 31 -0.19 -2.93 -3.90
C TYR A 31 0.27 -3.09 -2.47
N ILE A 32 -0.63 -3.55 -1.59
CA ILE A 32 -0.31 -3.83 -0.20
C ILE A 32 0.51 -5.13 -0.14
N LEU A 33 1.75 -5.03 0.30
CA LEU A 33 2.66 -6.17 0.52
C LEU A 33 2.43 -6.78 1.90
N HIS A 34 2.15 -5.93 2.88
CA HIS A 34 1.90 -6.32 4.25
C HIS A 34 0.95 -5.33 4.93
N TRP A 35 0.14 -5.85 5.84
CA TRP A 35 -0.77 -5.08 6.68
C TRP A 35 -0.75 -5.70 8.07
N ILE A 36 -0.48 -4.87 9.08
CA ILE A 36 -0.53 -5.23 10.49
C ILE A 36 -1.61 -4.37 11.14
N PRO A 37 -2.74 -4.97 11.53
CA PRO A 37 -3.74 -4.30 12.34
C PRO A 37 -3.30 -4.28 13.80
N GLU A 38 -3.06 -3.11 14.36
CA GLU A 38 -2.83 -2.88 15.79
C GLU A 38 -4.09 -2.29 16.44
N GLN A 39 -4.09 -2.14 17.77
CA GLN A 39 -5.28 -1.70 18.53
C GLN A 39 -5.93 -0.45 17.94
N GLU A 40 -5.15 0.61 17.75
CA GLU A 40 -5.64 1.90 17.25
C GLU A 40 -5.06 2.27 15.89
N GLU A 41 -4.09 1.50 15.39
CA GLU A 41 -3.29 1.86 14.22
C GLU A 41 -3.24 0.73 13.21
N ASP A 42 -3.13 1.09 11.95
CA ASP A 42 -2.83 0.20 10.85
C ASP A 42 -1.47 0.53 10.26
N PHE A 43 -0.60 -0.47 10.22
CA PHE A 43 0.68 -0.39 9.55
C PHE A 43 0.60 -1.10 8.21
N TYR A 44 0.66 -0.32 7.13
CA TYR A 44 0.71 -0.82 5.77
C TYR A 44 2.12 -0.71 5.22
N LYS A 45 2.54 -1.76 4.52
CA LYS A 45 3.70 -1.73 3.63
C LYS A 45 3.22 -1.90 2.21
N ILE A 46 3.48 -0.92 1.37
CA ILE A 46 2.85 -0.76 0.06
C ILE A 46 3.91 -0.59 -1.02
N LEU A 47 3.78 -1.32 -2.12
CA LEU A 47 4.50 -1.06 -3.36
C LEU A 47 3.75 0.03 -4.14
N ILE A 48 4.41 1.16 -4.32
CA ILE A 48 3.94 2.30 -5.11
C ILE A 48 4.55 2.20 -6.51
N ASN A 49 3.67 2.18 -7.51
CA ASN A 49 4.01 1.87 -8.90
C ASN A 49 4.81 0.55 -8.94
N ASP A 50 6.02 0.56 -9.51
CA ASP A 50 6.89 -0.63 -9.56
C ASP A 50 8.27 -0.42 -8.92
N SER A 51 8.49 0.70 -8.22
CA SER A 51 9.83 1.15 -7.86
C SER A 51 9.99 1.73 -6.46
N THR A 52 8.90 2.04 -5.75
CA THR A 52 8.95 2.67 -4.42
C THR A 52 8.19 1.84 -3.41
N ILE A 53 8.74 1.70 -2.21
CA ILE A 53 8.05 1.08 -1.06
C ILE A 53 7.68 2.19 -0.09
N ALA A 54 6.42 2.21 0.32
CA ALA A 54 5.89 3.13 1.32
C ALA A 54 5.46 2.34 2.56
N ASP A 55 5.91 2.80 3.71
CA ASP A 55 5.39 2.44 5.03
C ASP A 55 4.41 3.53 5.45
N VAL A 56 3.17 3.13 5.70
CA VAL A 56 2.07 4.03 6.04
C VAL A 56 1.45 3.59 7.35
N GLU A 57 1.36 4.52 8.28
CA GLU A 57 0.72 4.34 9.58
C GLU A 57 -0.53 5.20 9.64
N LEU A 58 -1.67 4.57 9.92
CA LEU A 58 -2.97 5.22 10.00
C LEU A 58 -3.64 4.91 11.33
N ASN A 59 -4.05 5.95 12.06
CA ASN A 59 -4.88 5.75 13.23
C ASN A 59 -6.33 5.43 12.81
N ARG A 60 -6.86 4.26 13.17
CA ARG A 60 -8.20 3.80 12.81
C ARG A 60 -9.33 4.61 13.45
N LEU A 61 -9.12 5.02 14.71
CA LEU A 61 -10.17 5.60 15.54
C LEU A 61 -10.25 7.12 15.40
N ASN A 62 -9.12 7.76 15.13
CA ASN A 62 -9.02 9.21 15.04
C ASN A 62 -8.49 9.66 13.67
N GLN A 63 -9.38 10.27 12.89
CA GLN A 63 -9.06 10.75 11.55
C GLN A 63 -8.26 12.06 11.53
N ASP A 64 -8.27 12.81 12.64
CA ASP A 64 -7.52 14.07 12.79
C ASP A 64 -6.03 13.82 13.05
N VAL A 65 -5.65 12.59 13.42
CA VAL A 65 -4.24 12.20 13.54
C VAL A 65 -3.63 12.14 12.15
N VAL A 66 -2.58 12.94 11.97
CA VAL A 66 -1.82 13.01 10.72
C VAL A 66 -1.13 11.67 10.45
N PRO A 67 -1.36 11.05 9.28
CA PRO A 67 -0.68 9.82 8.88
C PRO A 67 0.84 9.96 8.85
N ILE A 68 1.54 8.92 9.31
CA ILE A 68 3.01 8.85 9.17
C ILE A 68 3.33 8.06 7.90
N ILE A 69 4.17 8.65 7.04
CA ILE A 69 4.52 8.05 5.76
C ILE A 69 6.03 8.13 5.58
N ASN A 70 6.63 6.96 5.41
CA ASN A 70 8.04 6.82 5.09
C ASN A 70 8.17 6.08 3.76
N SER A 71 8.99 6.57 2.84
CA SER A 71 9.22 5.92 1.56
C SER A 71 10.68 5.58 1.35
N MET A 72 10.93 4.45 0.71
CA MET A 72 12.27 4.04 0.31
C MET A 72 12.28 3.45 -1.11
N PRO A 73 13.40 3.54 -1.84
CA PRO A 73 13.56 2.85 -3.11
C PRO A 73 13.41 1.34 -2.94
N LEU A 74 12.80 0.70 -3.94
CA LEU A 74 12.67 -0.76 -3.99
C LEU A 74 14.01 -1.50 -3.86
N SER A 75 15.10 -0.90 -4.37
CA SER A 75 16.46 -1.46 -4.25
C SER A 75 16.91 -1.59 -2.80
N GLN A 76 16.60 -0.59 -1.96
CA GLN A 76 16.92 -0.62 -0.53
C GLN A 76 16.04 -1.63 0.20
N TYR A 77 14.74 -1.67 -0.11
CA TYR A 77 13.82 -2.60 0.53
C TYR A 77 14.27 -4.05 0.36
N LYS A 78 14.73 -4.45 -0.85
CA LYS A 78 15.16 -5.83 -1.16
C LYS A 78 16.27 -6.38 -0.25
N VAL A 79 17.04 -5.53 0.40
CA VAL A 79 18.16 -5.94 1.26
C VAL A 79 17.62 -6.62 2.53
N GLY A 80 17.98 -7.88 2.75
CA GLY A 80 17.58 -8.62 3.96
C GLY A 80 16.16 -9.20 3.93
N LEU A 81 15.46 -9.17 2.79
CA LEU A 81 14.13 -9.78 2.70
C LEU A 81 14.18 -11.31 2.82
N SER A 82 13.25 -11.89 3.59
CA SER A 82 13.02 -13.34 3.62
C SER A 82 12.54 -13.86 2.26
N LYS A 83 12.80 -15.14 1.96
CA LYS A 83 12.40 -15.77 0.69
C LYS A 83 10.90 -15.59 0.38
N ILE A 84 10.04 -15.74 1.38
CA ILE A 84 8.58 -15.58 1.22
C ILE A 84 8.23 -14.14 0.83
N ASN A 85 8.85 -13.16 1.47
CA ASN A 85 8.60 -11.75 1.14
C ASN A 85 9.19 -11.37 -0.23
N GLN A 86 10.30 -11.98 -0.65
CA GLN A 86 10.85 -11.78 -2.00
C GLN A 86 9.86 -12.26 -3.06
N ILE A 87 9.20 -13.40 -2.86
CA ILE A 87 8.17 -13.92 -3.78
C ILE A 87 6.97 -12.97 -3.82
N LYS A 88 6.44 -12.56 -2.65
CA LYS A 88 5.32 -11.60 -2.59
C LYS A 88 5.66 -10.30 -3.34
N LEU A 89 6.86 -9.78 -3.12
CA LEU A 89 7.34 -8.58 -3.78
C LEU A 89 7.46 -8.77 -5.30
N ALA A 90 8.01 -9.90 -5.76
CA ALA A 90 8.13 -10.21 -7.18
C ALA A 90 6.75 -10.27 -7.87
N VAL A 91 5.76 -10.90 -7.22
CA VAL A 91 4.38 -10.96 -7.72
C VAL A 91 3.77 -9.56 -7.78
N ALA A 92 3.91 -8.75 -6.73
CA ALA A 92 3.38 -7.39 -6.71
C ALA A 92 3.99 -6.50 -7.81
N ILE A 93 5.30 -6.61 -8.06
CA ILE A 93 5.98 -5.89 -9.15
C ILE A 93 5.45 -6.32 -10.51
N ASP A 94 5.28 -7.63 -10.74
CA ASP A 94 4.75 -8.14 -12.00
C ASP A 94 3.33 -7.63 -12.28
N LEU A 95 2.47 -7.62 -11.26
CA LEU A 95 1.12 -7.04 -11.34
C LEU A 95 1.17 -5.54 -11.62
N ALA A 96 1.98 -4.79 -10.88
CA ALA A 96 2.09 -3.35 -11.05
C ALA A 96 2.55 -2.96 -12.46
N ARG A 97 3.57 -3.65 -12.99
CA ARG A 97 4.05 -3.40 -14.36
C ARG A 97 2.99 -3.73 -15.41
N LYS A 98 2.23 -4.81 -15.21
CA LYS A 98 1.12 -5.15 -16.11
C LYS A 98 0.06 -4.07 -16.13
N ASP A 99 -0.28 -3.50 -14.98
CA ASP A 99 -1.33 -2.48 -14.90
C ASP A 99 -0.84 -1.10 -15.36
N LEU A 100 0.41 -0.71 -15.06
CA LEU A 100 1.06 0.48 -15.63
C LEU A 100 1.10 0.43 -17.17
N ASN A 101 1.36 -0.75 -17.75
CA ASN A 101 1.39 -0.91 -19.20
C ASN A 101 0.00 -0.87 -19.87
N LYS A 102 -1.09 -1.08 -19.11
CA LYS A 102 -2.47 -0.92 -19.61
C LYS A 102 -2.98 0.52 -19.48
N ALA A 103 -2.38 1.30 -18.56
CA ALA A 103 -2.75 2.68 -18.29
C ALA A 103 -2.11 3.68 -19.28
N LYS A 104 -1.09 3.23 -20.02
CA LYS A 104 -0.49 3.95 -21.16
C LYS A 104 -1.25 3.69 -22.45
#